data_AF-A0A9E2I8N8-F1
#
_entry.id   AF-A0A9E2I8N8-F1
#
_cell.length_a   1.000
_cell.length_b   1.000
_cell.length_c   1.000
_cell.angle_alpha   90.00
_cell.angle_beta   90.00
_cell.angle_gamma   90.00
#
_symmetry.space_group_name_H-M   'P 1'
#
loop_
_entity.id
_entity.type
_entity.pdbx_description
1 polymer ?
#
loop_
_entity_poly.entity_id
_entity_poly.type
_entity_poly.pdbx_seq_one_letter_code
_entity_poly.pdbx_strand_id
1 'polypeptide(L)'
;MKKNILTIIKVLVLLGTWLFIWNHYNYEFIQQIFGYTELVAWQSVQISVVMLICTVVCLFVWKCIFKQISFLHIRKKRYLLGYLIPIALFFIVCLTYQGSSAYIFQWGLAFFILSFSQDILAFGFLQTLLEKIVSYKLAAVLATLMFFVGHIGFFPMNMVLIFYLGGFVLFGILRYKNKHIYFLDMLHMTFNISRGFFL
;
A
#
# COMPACT_ATOMS: atom_id res chain seq x y z
N MET A 1 -12.85 4.67 -29.04
CA MET A 1 -11.63 4.13 -28.40
C MET A 1 -10.59 5.20 -28.02
N LYS A 2 -10.16 6.10 -28.92
CA LYS A 2 -9.10 7.10 -28.65
C LYS A 2 -9.32 8.00 -27.40
N LYS A 3 -10.56 8.39 -27.11
CA LYS A 3 -10.92 9.24 -25.95
C LYS A 3 -10.65 8.57 -24.59
N ASN A 4 -10.68 7.24 -24.52
CA ASN A 4 -10.40 6.49 -23.28
C ASN A 4 -8.91 6.37 -23.02
N ILE A 5 -8.08 6.23 -24.07
CA ILE A 5 -6.63 6.06 -23.94
C ILE A 5 -5.99 7.32 -23.35
N LEU A 6 -6.36 8.52 -23.83
CA LEU A 6 -5.82 9.77 -23.30
C LEU A 6 -6.22 10.00 -21.83
N THR A 7 -7.43 9.63 -21.45
CA THR A 7 -7.90 9.70 -20.05
C THR A 7 -7.15 8.71 -19.17
N ILE A 8 -6.91 7.49 -19.67
CA ILE A 8 -6.09 6.50 -18.95
C ILE A 8 -4.66 7.01 -18.78
N ILE A 9 -4.05 7.58 -19.82
CA ILE A 9 -2.70 8.16 -19.75
C ILE A 9 -2.64 9.30 -18.73
N LYS A 10 -3.63 10.20 -18.69
CA LYS A 10 -3.69 11.28 -17.68
C LYS A 10 -3.80 10.74 -16.26
N VAL A 11 -4.58 9.68 -16.05
CA VAL A 11 -4.70 9.01 -14.74
C VAL A 11 -3.42 8.28 -14.37
N LEU A 12 -2.74 7.64 -15.32
CA LEU A 12 -1.44 7.00 -15.13
C LEU A 12 -0.34 8.03 -14.80
N VAL A 13 -0.35 9.19 -15.45
CA VAL A 13 0.56 10.30 -15.13
C VAL A 13 0.30 10.81 -13.72
N LEU A 14 -0.96 11.05 -13.33
CA LEU A 14 -1.31 11.44 -11.96
C LEU A 14 -0.89 10.39 -10.92
N LEU A 15 -1.11 9.09 -11.19
CA LEU A 15 -0.68 7.99 -10.32
C LEU A 15 0.85 7.88 -10.25
N GLY A 16 1.55 8.10 -11.38
CA GLY A 16 3.00 8.09 -11.46
C GLY A 16 3.64 9.27 -10.71
N THR A 17 3.08 10.48 -10.83
CA THR A 17 3.48 11.64 -10.03
C THR A 17 3.24 11.38 -8.53
N TRP A 18 2.20 10.62 -8.19
CA TRP A 18 1.90 10.19 -6.82
C TRP A 18 2.91 9.19 -6.26
N LEU A 19 3.27 8.17 -7.04
CA LEU A 19 4.36 7.24 -6.72
C LEU A 19 5.74 7.93 -6.69
N PHE A 20 5.85 9.15 -7.21
CA PHE A 20 7.06 9.97 -7.12
C PHE A 20 7.07 10.82 -5.83
N ILE A 21 5.93 11.38 -5.42
CA ILE A 21 5.75 12.02 -4.09
C ILE A 21 6.08 11.01 -2.98
N TRP A 22 5.65 9.76 -3.16
CA TRP A 22 6.00 8.60 -2.34
C TRP A 22 7.51 8.43 -2.11
N ASN A 23 8.33 8.64 -3.14
CA ASN A 23 9.78 8.43 -3.07
C ASN A 23 10.50 9.51 -2.23
N HIS A 24 9.91 10.69 -2.07
CA HIS A 24 10.56 11.82 -1.41
C HIS A 24 10.30 11.90 0.11
N TYR A 25 9.29 11.18 0.60
CA TYR A 25 8.89 11.20 2.03
C TYR A 25 9.17 9.87 2.74
N ASN A 26 10.10 9.07 2.24
CA ASN A 26 10.19 7.68 2.66
C ASN A 26 10.80 7.51 4.07
N TYR A 27 9.97 6.91 4.91
CA TYR A 27 10.05 6.82 6.35
C TYR A 27 11.00 5.71 6.84
N GLU A 28 11.22 4.66 6.04
CA GLU A 28 12.23 3.61 6.31
C GLU A 28 13.66 4.16 6.34
N PHE A 29 13.97 5.19 5.54
CA PHE A 29 15.26 5.90 5.57
C PHE A 29 15.47 6.63 6.90
N ILE A 30 14.42 7.34 7.34
CA ILE A 30 14.44 8.11 8.58
C ILE A 30 14.58 7.14 9.77
N GLN A 31 13.86 6.01 9.76
CA GLN A 31 14.01 4.98 10.80
C GLN A 31 15.41 4.34 10.84
N GLN A 32 15.98 3.98 9.68
CA GLN A 32 17.32 3.39 9.63
C GLN A 32 18.41 4.35 10.14
N ILE A 33 18.22 5.66 9.97
CA ILE A 33 19.22 6.67 10.36
C ILE A 33 19.02 7.16 11.80
N PHE A 34 17.77 7.30 12.26
CA PHE A 34 17.48 8.00 13.52
C PHE A 34 16.90 7.10 14.63
N GLY A 35 16.56 5.84 14.35
CA GLY A 35 15.90 4.94 15.30
C GLY A 35 14.46 5.37 15.63
N TYR A 36 13.82 4.67 16.58
CA TYR A 36 12.46 4.99 17.04
C TYR A 36 12.49 6.17 18.02
N THR A 37 12.47 7.39 17.47
CA THR A 37 12.39 8.63 18.26
C THR A 37 11.03 9.32 18.10
N GLU A 38 10.71 10.21 19.03
CA GLU A 38 9.49 11.03 18.98
C GLU A 38 9.36 11.84 17.69
N LEU A 39 10.46 12.41 17.19
CA LEU A 39 10.47 13.15 15.93
C LEU A 39 10.03 12.26 14.75
N VAL A 40 10.53 11.03 14.74
CA VAL A 40 10.21 10.03 13.71
C VAL A 40 8.74 9.63 13.82
N ALA A 41 8.20 9.44 15.03
CA ALA A 41 6.78 9.18 15.23
C ALA A 41 5.90 10.33 14.68
N TRP A 42 6.22 11.59 15.00
CA TRP A 42 5.46 12.75 14.48
C TRP A 42 5.50 12.87 12.96
N GLN A 43 6.67 12.65 12.35
CA GLN A 43 6.80 12.63 10.90
C GLN A 43 5.95 11.52 10.26
N SER A 44 5.87 10.32 10.86
CA SER A 44 4.98 9.26 10.35
C SER A 44 3.51 9.66 10.35
N VAL A 45 3.06 10.34 11.40
CA VAL A 45 1.67 10.79 11.50
C VAL A 45 1.37 11.80 10.39
N GLN A 46 2.24 12.80 10.21
CA GLN A 46 2.07 13.82 9.17
C GLN A 46 2.02 13.20 7.77
N ILE A 47 2.95 12.30 7.45
CA ILE A 47 2.97 11.61 6.16
C ILE A 47 1.71 10.78 5.96
N SER A 48 1.26 10.07 7.00
CA SER A 48 0.05 9.24 6.93
C SER A 48 -1.20 10.07 6.70
N VAL A 49 -1.28 11.27 7.32
CA VAL A 49 -2.36 12.22 7.07
C VAL A 49 -2.35 12.71 5.62
N VAL A 50 -1.18 13.09 5.09
CA VAL A 50 -1.04 13.49 3.67
C VAL A 50 -1.47 12.35 2.76
N MET A 51 -1.00 11.13 3.01
CA MET A 51 -1.36 9.94 2.23
C MET A 51 -2.86 9.63 2.29
N LEU A 52 -3.48 9.80 3.46
CA LEU A 52 -4.91 9.62 3.63
C LEU A 52 -5.70 10.66 2.82
N ILE A 53 -5.35 11.95 2.94
CA ILE A 53 -5.97 13.05 2.18
C ILE A 53 -5.92 12.71 0.69
N CYS A 54 -4.76 12.26 0.23
CA CYS A 54 -4.53 12.04 -1.18
C CYS A 54 -5.23 10.79 -1.70
N THR A 55 -5.28 9.73 -0.88
CA THR A 55 -6.11 8.56 -1.16
C THR A 55 -7.59 8.95 -1.30
N VAL A 56 -8.10 9.82 -0.41
CA VAL A 56 -9.48 10.34 -0.49
C VAL A 56 -9.69 11.15 -1.77
N VAL A 57 -8.76 12.03 -2.13
CA VAL A 57 -8.82 12.80 -3.38
C VAL A 57 -8.83 11.87 -4.60
N CYS A 58 -7.94 10.87 -4.65
CA CYS A 58 -7.91 9.88 -5.71
C CYS A 58 -9.21 9.09 -5.81
N LEU A 59 -9.79 8.67 -4.68
CA LEU A 59 -11.11 8.02 -4.62
C LEU A 59 -12.22 8.91 -5.14
N PHE A 60 -12.22 10.18 -4.77
CA PHE A 60 -13.18 11.16 -5.25
C PHE A 60 -13.07 11.35 -6.77
N VAL A 61 -11.86 11.64 -7.28
CA VAL A 61 -11.60 11.83 -8.71
C VAL A 61 -11.99 10.57 -9.50
N TRP A 62 -11.61 9.39 -9.00
CA TRP A 62 -11.99 8.13 -9.65
C TRP A 62 -13.50 7.92 -9.68
N LYS A 63 -14.21 8.17 -8.58
CA LYS A 63 -15.68 8.11 -8.54
C LYS A 63 -16.30 9.08 -9.54
N CYS A 64 -15.74 10.28 -9.68
CA CYS A 64 -16.21 11.28 -10.64
C CYS A 64 -16.03 10.82 -12.10
N ILE A 65 -14.87 10.23 -12.44
CA ILE A 65 -14.53 9.81 -13.81
C ILE A 65 -15.20 8.49 -14.19
N PHE A 66 -15.09 7.48 -13.34
CA PHE A 66 -15.48 6.10 -13.65
C PHE A 66 -16.82 5.68 -13.05
N LYS A 67 -17.41 6.49 -12.16
CA LYS A 67 -18.71 6.24 -11.50
C LYS A 67 -18.80 4.92 -10.73
N GLN A 68 -17.69 4.23 -10.50
CA GLN A 68 -17.64 2.97 -9.77
C GLN A 68 -16.34 2.81 -8.97
N ILE A 69 -16.44 2.27 -7.76
CA ILE A 69 -15.31 1.84 -6.93
C ILE A 69 -15.54 0.39 -6.50
N SER A 70 -15.62 -0.51 -7.48
CA SER A 70 -16.00 -1.91 -7.24
C SER A 70 -14.99 -2.67 -6.37
N PHE A 71 -13.71 -2.31 -6.42
CA PHE A 71 -12.65 -2.95 -5.64
C PHE A 71 -12.70 -2.61 -4.12
N LEU A 72 -13.48 -1.60 -3.71
CA LEU A 72 -13.78 -1.32 -2.29
C LEU A 72 -15.04 -2.04 -1.80
N HIS A 73 -15.78 -2.74 -2.67
CA HIS A 73 -16.99 -3.40 -2.23
C HIS A 73 -16.68 -4.72 -1.50
N ILE A 74 -17.02 -4.78 -0.21
CA ILE A 74 -16.83 -5.97 0.62
C ILE A 74 -17.95 -6.96 0.33
N ARG A 75 -17.65 -7.99 -0.46
CA ARG A 75 -18.63 -9.06 -0.79
C ARG A 75 -18.90 -10.01 0.37
N LYS A 76 -17.88 -10.30 1.18
CA LYS A 76 -18.02 -11.18 2.35
C LYS A 76 -17.37 -10.51 3.56
N LYS A 77 -18.18 -10.12 4.54
CA LYS A 77 -17.71 -9.45 5.77
C LYS A 77 -16.64 -10.25 6.52
N ARG A 78 -16.62 -11.58 6.38
CA ARG A 78 -15.59 -12.45 6.96
C ARG A 78 -14.15 -12.09 6.57
N TYR A 79 -13.92 -11.42 5.42
CA TYR A 79 -12.58 -10.96 5.07
C TYR A 79 -12.07 -9.85 6.01
N LEU A 80 -12.97 -9.11 6.66
CA LEU A 80 -12.60 -8.14 7.68
C LEU A 80 -12.08 -8.81 8.95
N LEU A 81 -12.52 -10.04 9.26
CA LEU A 81 -11.97 -10.81 10.39
C LEU A 81 -10.50 -11.15 10.17
N GLY A 82 -10.05 -11.18 8.92
CA GLY A 82 -8.63 -11.36 8.60
C GLY A 82 -7.73 -10.26 9.16
N TYR A 83 -8.25 -9.04 9.35
CA TYR A 83 -7.49 -7.94 9.98
C TYR A 83 -7.17 -8.17 11.45
N LEU A 84 -7.82 -9.15 12.10
CA LEU A 84 -7.43 -9.55 13.45
C LEU A 84 -5.98 -10.07 13.49
N ILE A 85 -5.47 -10.63 12.39
CA ILE A 85 -4.08 -11.12 12.29
C ILE A 85 -3.07 -9.96 12.38
N PRO A 86 -3.05 -8.97 11.46
CA PRO A 86 -2.10 -7.87 11.57
C PRO A 86 -2.31 -7.04 12.84
N ILE A 87 -3.55 -6.89 13.34
CA ILE A 87 -3.81 -6.23 14.63
C ILE A 87 -3.16 -6.98 15.79
N ALA A 88 -3.34 -8.31 15.86
CA ALA A 88 -2.73 -9.12 16.91
C ALA A 88 -1.21 -9.08 16.85
N LEU A 89 -0.62 -9.21 15.65
CA LEU A 89 0.82 -9.08 15.44
C LEU A 89 1.33 -7.70 15.91
N PHE A 90 0.61 -6.63 15.56
CA PHE A 90 0.96 -5.30 16.00
C PHE A 90 0.98 -5.16 17.53
N PHE A 91 -0.02 -5.70 18.23
CA PHE A 91 -0.01 -5.71 19.70
C PHE A 91 1.16 -6.49 20.28
N ILE A 92 1.55 -7.62 19.67
CA ILE A 92 2.72 -8.39 20.10
C ILE A 92 4.00 -7.54 19.92
N VAL A 93 4.16 -6.82 18.81
CA VAL A 93 5.28 -5.87 18.62
C VAL A 93 5.28 -4.83 19.74
N CYS A 94 4.14 -4.18 20.00
CA CYS A 94 4.00 -3.18 21.06
C CYS A 94 4.38 -3.71 22.45
N LEU A 95 4.03 -4.96 22.77
CA LEU A 95 4.37 -5.59 24.06
C LEU A 95 5.85 -5.95 24.16
N THR A 96 6.48 -6.28 23.03
CA THR A 96 7.90 -6.69 22.97
C THR A 96 8.82 -5.48 23.16
N TYR A 97 8.47 -4.33 22.60
CA TYR A 97 9.21 -3.08 22.74
C TYR A 97 8.73 -2.27 23.96
N GLN A 98 9.19 -2.67 25.16
CA GLN A 98 8.75 -2.14 26.46
C GLN A 98 9.06 -0.64 26.72
N GLY A 99 9.67 0.09 25.79
CA GLY A 99 10.27 1.41 26.04
C GLY A 99 9.44 2.66 25.71
N SER A 100 8.44 2.58 24.82
CA SER A 100 7.71 3.77 24.33
C SER A 100 6.35 3.43 23.70
N SER A 101 5.39 2.98 24.51
CA SER A 101 4.09 2.48 24.02
C SER A 101 3.33 3.50 23.15
N ALA A 102 3.41 4.79 23.46
CA ALA A 102 2.70 5.84 22.71
C ALA A 102 3.27 6.05 21.30
N TYR A 103 4.59 6.10 21.14
CA TYR A 103 5.23 6.33 19.83
C TYR A 103 5.07 5.11 18.91
N ILE A 104 5.18 3.91 19.45
CA ILE A 104 4.95 2.66 18.70
C ILE A 104 3.48 2.55 18.30
N PHE A 105 2.56 2.98 19.17
CA PHE A 105 1.14 3.02 18.84
C PHE A 105 0.83 3.99 17.70
N GLN A 106 1.33 5.23 17.78
CA GLN A 106 1.20 6.23 16.72
C GLN A 106 1.80 5.73 15.40
N TRP A 107 2.98 5.13 15.49
CA TRP A 107 3.66 4.54 14.35
C TRP A 107 2.84 3.44 13.70
N GLY A 108 2.31 2.50 14.48
CA GLY A 108 1.49 1.43 13.93
C GLY A 108 0.25 1.95 13.23
N LEU A 109 -0.45 2.91 13.84
CA LEU A 109 -1.61 3.53 13.22
C LEU A 109 -1.26 4.20 11.88
N ALA A 110 -0.17 4.96 11.86
CA ALA A 110 0.39 5.55 10.65
C ALA A 110 0.69 4.46 9.60
N PHE A 111 1.29 3.36 10.02
CA PHE A 111 1.63 2.22 9.18
C PHE A 111 0.41 1.55 8.54
N PHE A 112 -0.67 1.35 9.31
CA PHE A 112 -1.95 0.83 8.81
C PHE A 112 -2.54 1.75 7.73
N ILE A 113 -2.56 3.06 7.98
CA ILE A 113 -3.08 4.05 7.03
C ILE A 113 -2.23 4.05 5.75
N LEU A 114 -0.91 4.00 5.91
CA LEU A 114 0.04 4.02 4.81
C LEU A 114 -0.11 2.78 3.91
N SER A 115 -0.11 1.58 4.51
CA SER A 115 -0.25 0.30 3.80
C SER A 115 -1.56 0.25 3.01
N PHE A 116 -2.66 0.65 3.64
CA PHE A 116 -3.97 0.68 2.97
C PHE A 116 -4.02 1.68 1.82
N SER A 117 -3.46 2.87 2.03
CA SER A 117 -3.37 3.91 1.00
C SER A 117 -2.58 3.43 -0.21
N GLN A 118 -1.41 2.81 0.02
CA GLN A 118 -0.58 2.21 -1.01
C GLN A 118 -1.34 1.17 -1.83
N ASP A 119 -2.04 0.27 -1.15
CA ASP A 119 -2.72 -0.84 -1.81
C ASP A 119 -3.92 -0.37 -2.62
N ILE A 120 -4.68 0.62 -2.12
CA ILE A 120 -5.72 1.29 -2.91
C ILE A 120 -5.12 1.94 -4.16
N LEU A 121 -3.98 2.60 -4.06
CA LEU A 121 -3.40 3.31 -5.20
C LEU A 121 -2.84 2.34 -6.25
N ALA A 122 -1.97 1.42 -5.84
CA ALA A 122 -1.29 0.49 -6.73
C ALA A 122 -2.23 -0.63 -7.22
N PHE A 123 -2.84 -1.35 -6.29
CA PHE A 123 -3.64 -2.51 -6.64
C PHE A 123 -5.12 -2.16 -6.77
N GLY A 124 -5.63 -1.11 -6.13
CA GLY A 124 -6.98 -0.59 -6.36
C GLY A 124 -7.10 0.13 -7.71
N PHE A 125 -6.49 1.30 -7.87
CA PHE A 125 -6.65 2.11 -9.08
C PHE A 125 -5.80 1.64 -10.25
N LEU A 126 -4.47 1.60 -10.07
CA LEU A 126 -3.54 1.34 -11.17
C LEU A 126 -3.80 -0.03 -11.80
N GLN A 127 -3.89 -1.09 -11.00
CA GLN A 127 -4.20 -2.42 -11.53
C GLN A 127 -5.55 -2.47 -12.25
N THR A 128 -6.64 -1.88 -11.69
CA THR A 128 -7.95 -1.85 -12.37
C THR A 128 -7.89 -1.11 -13.71
N LEU A 129 -7.05 -0.08 -13.79
CA LEU A 129 -6.88 0.69 -15.02
C LEU A 129 -6.14 -0.13 -16.07
N LEU A 130 -5.06 -0.81 -15.67
CA LEU A 130 -4.27 -1.70 -16.51
C LEU A 130 -5.10 -2.89 -17.01
N GLU A 131 -5.98 -3.44 -16.17
CA GLU A 131 -6.91 -4.53 -16.53
C GLU A 131 -7.85 -4.18 -17.70
N LYS A 132 -8.04 -2.89 -18.01
CA LYS A 132 -8.82 -2.45 -19.20
C LYS A 132 -8.02 -2.50 -20.50
N ILE A 133 -6.69 -2.65 -20.41
CA ILE A 133 -5.75 -2.59 -21.54
C ILE A 133 -5.08 -3.93 -21.74
N VAL A 134 -4.71 -4.61 -20.65
CA VAL A 134 -3.96 -5.87 -20.65
C VAL A 134 -4.64 -6.93 -19.80
N SER A 135 -4.18 -8.18 -19.90
CA SER A 135 -4.68 -9.28 -19.05
C SER A 135 -4.48 -8.99 -17.56
N TYR A 136 -5.35 -9.50 -16.69
CA TYR A 136 -5.26 -9.27 -15.24
C TYR A 136 -3.92 -9.75 -14.64
N LYS A 137 -3.32 -10.82 -15.19
CA LYS A 137 -2.00 -11.30 -14.75
C LYS A 137 -0.92 -10.27 -15.07
N LEU A 138 -0.92 -9.75 -16.29
CA LEU A 138 0.04 -8.72 -16.71
C LEU A 138 -0.20 -7.39 -15.98
N ALA A 139 -1.47 -7.02 -15.73
CA ALA A 139 -1.81 -5.85 -14.93
C ALA A 139 -1.26 -5.95 -13.49
N ALA A 140 -1.36 -7.12 -12.85
CA ALA A 140 -0.78 -7.36 -11.53
C ALA A 140 0.75 -7.24 -11.53
N VAL A 141 1.42 -7.79 -12.56
CA VAL A 141 2.88 -7.63 -12.74
C VAL A 141 3.26 -6.17 -12.91
N LEU A 142 2.60 -5.44 -13.79
CA LEU A 142 2.90 -4.02 -14.05
C LEU A 142 2.61 -3.14 -12.83
N ALA A 143 1.51 -3.38 -12.11
CA ALA A 143 1.21 -2.66 -10.87
C ALA A 143 2.27 -2.93 -9.80
N THR A 144 2.72 -4.18 -9.67
CA THR A 144 3.79 -4.55 -8.75
C THR A 144 5.10 -3.88 -9.13
N LEU A 145 5.49 -3.90 -10.41
CA LEU A 145 6.71 -3.22 -10.84
C LEU A 145 6.66 -1.71 -10.56
N MET A 146 5.54 -1.04 -10.84
CA MET A 146 5.37 0.37 -10.52
C MET A 146 5.39 0.65 -9.01
N PHE A 147 4.79 -0.23 -8.20
CA PHE A 147 4.90 -0.17 -6.75
C PHE A 147 6.36 -0.23 -6.31
N PHE A 148 7.14 -1.21 -6.80
CA PHE A 148 8.55 -1.36 -6.43
C PHE A 148 9.47 -0.29 -7.02
N VAL A 149 9.15 0.32 -8.17
CA VAL A 149 9.90 1.47 -8.69
C VAL A 149 9.89 2.62 -7.67
N GLY A 150 8.78 2.83 -6.96
CA GLY A 150 8.71 3.79 -5.84
C GLY A 150 9.55 3.41 -4.62
N HIS A 151 10.16 2.21 -4.60
CA HIS A 151 10.95 1.68 -3.49
C HIS A 151 12.38 1.24 -3.88
N ILE A 152 12.84 1.53 -5.10
CA ILE A 152 14.16 1.10 -5.62
C ILE A 152 15.33 1.59 -4.73
N GLY A 153 15.16 2.68 -3.99
CA GLY A 153 16.17 3.16 -3.04
C GLY A 153 16.25 2.43 -1.69
N PHE A 154 15.32 1.51 -1.40
CA PHE A 154 15.14 0.96 -0.04
C PHE A 154 15.26 -0.55 0.03
N PHE A 155 14.90 -1.26 -1.04
CA PHE A 155 15.09 -2.70 -1.07
C PHE A 155 16.53 -3.01 -1.46
N PRO A 156 17.28 -3.77 -0.64
CA PRO A 156 18.53 -4.34 -1.11
C PRO A 156 18.21 -5.18 -2.35
N MET A 157 18.94 -4.94 -3.44
CA MET A 157 18.80 -5.65 -4.71
C MET A 157 19.33 -7.10 -4.56
N ASN A 158 18.65 -7.89 -3.74
CA ASN A 158 19.02 -9.26 -3.38
C ASN A 158 17.85 -10.22 -3.59
N MET A 159 18.04 -11.50 -3.25
CA MET A 159 17.02 -12.55 -3.40
C MET A 159 15.72 -12.22 -2.65
N VAL A 160 15.77 -11.42 -1.59
CA VAL A 160 14.58 -11.01 -0.85
C VAL A 160 13.67 -10.14 -1.72
N LEU A 161 14.22 -9.26 -2.57
CA LEU A 161 13.46 -8.48 -3.55
C LEU A 161 12.68 -9.36 -4.53
N ILE A 162 13.24 -10.49 -4.95
CA ILE A 162 12.54 -11.42 -5.85
C ILE A 162 11.36 -12.07 -5.14
N PHE A 163 11.52 -12.47 -3.88
CA PHE A 163 10.40 -12.97 -3.06
C PHE A 163 9.32 -11.90 -2.85
N TYR A 164 9.71 -10.66 -2.58
CA TYR A 164 8.81 -9.52 -2.48
C TYR A 164 8.02 -9.34 -3.78
N LEU A 165 8.69 -9.24 -4.93
CA LEU A 165 8.05 -9.11 -6.23
C LEU A 165 7.07 -10.26 -6.51
N GLY A 166 7.48 -11.50 -6.29
CA GLY A 166 6.63 -12.67 -6.47
C GLY A 166 5.39 -12.64 -5.57
N GLY A 167 5.56 -12.27 -4.29
CA GLY A 167 4.49 -12.12 -3.31
C GLY A 167 3.46 -11.07 -3.73
N PHE A 168 3.90 -9.88 -4.10
CA PHE A 168 2.99 -8.80 -4.53
C PHE A 168 2.28 -9.10 -5.87
N VAL A 169 2.94 -9.77 -6.81
CA VAL A 169 2.28 -10.26 -8.03
C VAL A 169 1.18 -11.25 -7.67
N LEU A 170 1.46 -12.20 -6.78
CA LEU A 170 0.46 -13.15 -6.29
C LEU A 170 -0.70 -12.41 -5.59
N PHE A 171 -0.41 -11.39 -4.78
CA PHE A 171 -1.43 -10.60 -4.12
C PHE A 171 -2.32 -9.89 -5.14
N GLY A 172 -1.76 -9.24 -6.16
CA GLY A 172 -2.52 -8.58 -7.23
C GLY A 172 -3.43 -9.55 -8.00
N ILE A 173 -2.95 -10.77 -8.24
CA ILE A 173 -3.76 -11.86 -8.82
C ILE A 173 -4.91 -12.26 -7.88
N LEU A 174 -4.64 -12.43 -6.59
CA LEU A 174 -5.64 -12.80 -5.58
C LEU A 174 -6.69 -11.71 -5.39
N ARG A 175 -6.28 -10.44 -5.42
CA ARG A 175 -7.16 -9.27 -5.41
C ARG A 175 -8.14 -9.31 -6.58
N TYR A 176 -7.65 -9.59 -7.80
CA TYR A 176 -8.53 -9.73 -8.97
C TYR A 176 -9.53 -10.88 -8.80
N LYS A 177 -9.07 -12.06 -8.36
CA LYS A 177 -9.93 -13.23 -8.13
C LYS A 177 -11.02 -12.98 -7.07
N ASN A 178 -10.67 -12.31 -5.98
CA ASN A 178 -11.61 -12.00 -4.90
C ASN A 178 -12.46 -10.76 -5.18
N LYS A 179 -12.07 -9.93 -6.17
CA LYS A 179 -12.76 -8.70 -6.60
C LYS A 179 -12.84 -7.62 -5.51
N HIS A 180 -11.92 -7.62 -4.56
CA HIS A 180 -11.80 -6.59 -3.53
C HIS A 180 -10.36 -6.45 -3.04
N ILE A 181 -10.02 -5.27 -2.51
CA ILE A 181 -8.66 -4.94 -2.06
C ILE A 181 -8.30 -5.51 -0.69
N TYR A 182 -9.28 -5.67 0.20
CA TYR A 182 -9.06 -5.98 1.62
C TYR A 182 -8.26 -7.24 1.93
N PHE A 183 -8.32 -8.27 1.07
CA PHE A 183 -7.53 -9.48 1.29
C PHE A 183 -6.05 -9.26 0.98
N LEU A 184 -5.76 -8.50 -0.09
CA LEU A 184 -4.39 -8.11 -0.42
C LEU A 184 -3.83 -7.22 0.68
N ASP A 185 -4.60 -6.22 1.12
CA ASP A 185 -4.18 -5.28 2.15
C ASP A 185 -3.89 -5.98 3.49
N MET A 186 -4.76 -6.90 3.90
CA MET A 186 -4.51 -7.75 5.06
C MET A 186 -3.19 -8.54 4.93
N LEU A 187 -2.91 -9.14 3.77
CA LEU A 187 -1.66 -9.88 3.55
C LEU A 187 -0.44 -8.96 3.59
N HIS A 188 -0.51 -7.80 2.93
CA HIS A 188 0.56 -6.82 2.89
C HIS A 188 0.87 -6.25 4.28
N MET A 189 -0.16 -5.87 5.06
CA MET A 189 -0.01 -5.43 6.45
C MET A 189 0.62 -6.53 7.33
N THR A 190 0.10 -7.75 7.25
CA THR A 190 0.61 -8.90 8.02
C THR A 190 2.10 -9.09 7.76
N PHE A 191 2.46 -9.05 6.49
CA PHE A 191 3.82 -9.25 6.03
C PHE A 191 4.77 -8.13 6.48
N ASN A 192 4.35 -6.87 6.37
CA ASN A 192 5.16 -5.74 6.82
C ASN A 192 5.35 -5.71 8.34
N ILE A 193 4.31 -5.96 9.12
CA ILE A 193 4.41 -6.04 10.59
C ILE A 193 5.31 -7.20 10.98
N SER A 194 5.21 -8.34 10.28
CA SER A 194 6.08 -9.51 10.49
C SER A 194 7.55 -9.17 10.26
N ARG A 195 7.88 -8.34 9.26
CA ARG A 195 9.25 -7.86 9.02
C ARG A 195 9.80 -7.06 10.20
N GLY A 196 8.95 -6.29 10.88
CA GLY A 196 9.32 -5.55 12.09
C GLY A 196 9.78 -6.42 13.27
N PHE A 197 9.53 -7.73 13.26
CA PHE A 197 10.07 -8.67 14.26
C PHE A 197 11.48 -9.16 13.96
N PHE A 198 11.94 -9.05 12.70
CA PHE A 198 13.22 -9.61 12.25
C PHE A 198 14.30 -8.55 12.02
N LEU A 199 13.99 -7.28 12.29
CA LEU A 199 14.89 -6.13 12.24
C LEU A 199 15.13 -5.60 13.66
#